data_AF-A0A0C3C932-F1
#
_entry.id   AF-A0A0C3C932-F1
#
_cell.length_a   1.000
_cell.length_b   1.000
_cell.length_c   1.000
_cell.angle_alpha   90.00
_cell.angle_beta   90.00
_cell.angle_gamma   90.00
#
_symmetry.space_group_name_H-M   'P 1'
#
loop_
_entity.id
_entity.type
_entity.pdbx_description
1 polymer ?
#
loop_
_entity_poly.entity_id
_entity_poly.type
_entity_poly.pdbx_seq_one_letter_code
_entity_poly.pdbx_strand_id
1 'polypeptide(L)'
;MMASGGPIDYSYSPSGSTIELIDLASNRQSSRLSSRSLSAGSSLSWHPKLTLYRLLVILSTVGLAAAKTATTCLNLTFASITVEWILGVAVFLFFHLLGVYEETSNRYFTWLFNDDSMDYLWALLEKYPGFYRPFYISDEIDPRLQAVGIHPPLTGYRIIITLVVAIVGLTKSALLYGQKPKEATTVECVFGVGIVTGLYWLGLYESSSTKVYPRLFHVDYSGVLPYFTETLVVLLHLFGLLFYSALTYGLYLAATMLASSSMFEAREGEGLPKRLVDIIVLSTVFWGTISFLALGSTMGAFLLLYRLGWRYRASRLGQFIARLPGIRSILYLRHKYWLPSRAPLRPRPRFFYLKRLIIRQSDFPSPFPRFPTR
;
A
#
# COMPACT_ATOMS: atom_id res chain seq x y z
N MET A 1 77.75 18.89 -16.87
CA MET A 1 77.03 19.80 -17.80
C MET A 1 75.60 19.92 -17.33
N MET A 2 75.12 21.15 -17.10
CA MET A 2 73.71 21.42 -16.81
C MET A 2 72.94 21.62 -18.11
N ALA A 3 71.70 21.15 -18.17
CA ALA A 3 70.74 21.50 -19.23
C ALA A 3 69.45 22.02 -18.57
N SER A 4 69.00 23.20 -18.99
CA SER A 4 67.93 23.97 -18.35
C SER A 4 66.54 23.43 -18.72
N GLY A 5 65.64 23.36 -17.74
CA GLY A 5 64.22 23.12 -17.96
C GLY A 5 63.45 24.44 -18.03
N GLY A 6 62.89 24.76 -19.20
CA GLY A 6 61.96 25.88 -19.37
C GLY A 6 60.52 25.50 -19.01
N PRO A 7 59.67 26.46 -18.59
CA PRO A 7 58.28 26.19 -18.27
C PRO A 7 57.43 25.95 -19.53
N ILE A 8 56.44 25.04 -19.42
CA ILE A 8 55.50 24.73 -20.50
C ILE A 8 54.24 25.59 -20.29
N ASP A 9 53.99 26.53 -21.21
CA ASP A 9 52.76 27.32 -21.25
C ASP A 9 51.58 26.52 -21.82
N TYR A 10 50.57 26.28 -21.00
CA TYR A 10 49.31 25.64 -21.42
C TYR A 10 48.28 26.69 -21.88
N SER A 11 48.49 27.29 -23.05
CA SER A 11 47.47 28.12 -23.71
C SER A 11 46.37 27.26 -24.33
N TYR A 12 45.29 27.05 -23.58
CA TYR A 12 44.13 26.25 -24.00
C TYR A 12 43.16 27.10 -24.85
N SER A 13 43.16 26.90 -26.18
CA SER A 13 42.21 27.55 -27.11
C SER A 13 40.92 26.74 -27.25
N PRO A 14 39.74 27.27 -26.89
CA PRO A 14 38.47 26.58 -27.07
C PRO A 14 37.80 26.95 -28.40
N SER A 15 38.19 26.30 -29.50
CA SER A 15 37.45 26.35 -30.76
C SER A 15 37.72 25.08 -31.58
N GLY A 16 36.73 24.19 -31.69
CA GLY A 16 36.95 22.82 -32.18
C GLY A 16 35.68 21.99 -32.33
N SER A 17 34.71 22.53 -33.07
CA SER A 17 33.53 21.86 -33.63
C SER A 17 33.61 20.32 -33.72
N THR A 18 32.94 19.60 -32.81
CA THR A 18 32.76 18.14 -32.87
C THR A 18 31.33 17.76 -32.45
N ILE A 19 30.33 18.14 -33.26
CA ILE A 19 28.89 17.91 -32.97
C ILE A 19 28.20 16.99 -34.00
N GLU A 20 28.80 16.72 -35.16
CA GLU A 20 28.10 16.06 -36.29
C GLU A 20 28.37 14.55 -36.49
N LEU A 21 28.91 13.81 -35.50
CA LEU A 21 29.25 12.38 -35.68
C LEU A 21 28.51 11.38 -34.76
N ILE A 22 27.35 11.74 -34.21
CA ILE A 22 26.51 10.84 -33.40
C ILE A 22 25.12 10.57 -34.02
N ASP A 23 24.70 11.36 -35.03
CA ASP A 23 23.31 11.33 -35.53
C ASP A 23 23.04 10.34 -36.68
N LEU A 24 24.06 9.62 -37.16
CA LEU A 24 23.94 8.68 -38.29
C LEU A 24 23.84 7.19 -37.89
N ALA A 25 24.02 6.85 -36.61
CA ALA A 25 23.93 5.47 -36.13
C ALA A 25 22.53 5.07 -35.62
N SER A 26 21.65 6.03 -35.29
CA SER A 26 20.32 5.77 -34.73
C SER A 26 19.28 5.36 -35.80
N ASN A 27 19.54 5.66 -37.08
CA ASN A 27 18.51 5.72 -38.12
C ASN A 27 18.33 4.41 -38.93
N ARG A 28 18.74 3.25 -38.41
CA ARG A 28 18.74 1.97 -39.16
C ARG A 28 18.02 0.78 -38.53
N GLN A 29 17.18 0.99 -37.50
CA GLN A 29 16.44 -0.11 -36.85
C GLN A 29 14.97 0.20 -36.47
N SER A 30 14.35 1.21 -37.10
CA SER A 30 12.95 1.61 -36.82
C SER A 30 11.91 1.10 -37.87
N SER A 31 12.37 0.50 -38.97
CA SER A 31 11.50 0.12 -40.12
C SER A 31 10.66 -1.15 -39.94
N ARG A 32 10.49 -1.65 -38.70
CA ARG A 32 9.60 -2.77 -38.37
C ARG A 32 8.60 -2.50 -37.25
N LEU A 33 8.27 -1.23 -37.00
CA LEU A 33 7.00 -0.89 -36.36
C LEU A 33 5.85 -1.25 -37.31
N SER A 34 5.44 -2.52 -37.24
CA SER A 34 4.19 -3.01 -37.81
C SER A 34 3.00 -2.53 -36.96
N SER A 35 2.93 -1.23 -36.68
CA SER A 35 1.71 -0.54 -36.27
C SER A 35 0.77 -0.43 -37.48
N ARG A 36 0.42 -1.60 -38.03
CA ARG A 36 -0.70 -1.76 -38.96
C ARG A 36 -1.94 -1.46 -38.13
N SER A 37 -2.32 -0.18 -38.14
CA SER A 37 -3.52 0.34 -37.51
C SER A 37 -4.69 -0.57 -37.84
N LEU A 38 -5.10 -1.38 -36.87
CA LEU A 38 -6.28 -2.24 -36.94
C LEU A 38 -7.50 -1.32 -36.81
N SER A 39 -7.79 -0.62 -37.90
CA SER A 39 -8.91 0.30 -38.00
C SER A 39 -10.22 -0.47 -37.93
N ALA A 40 -11.03 -0.11 -36.93
CA ALA A 40 -12.44 -0.48 -36.75
C ALA A 40 -12.76 -1.98 -36.52
N GLY A 41 -13.38 -2.26 -35.37
CA GLY A 41 -14.46 -3.26 -35.35
C GLY A 41 -14.59 -4.09 -34.08
N SER A 42 -13.49 -4.52 -33.47
CA SER A 42 -13.55 -5.33 -32.23
C SER A 42 -12.44 -4.97 -31.25
N SER A 43 -12.84 -4.54 -30.06
CA SER A 43 -11.95 -4.36 -28.92
C SER A 43 -11.56 -5.74 -28.39
N LEU A 44 -10.49 -6.33 -28.92
CA LEU A 44 -9.95 -7.60 -28.42
C LEU A 44 -9.73 -7.49 -26.91
N SER A 45 -10.30 -8.42 -26.14
CA SER A 45 -10.15 -8.43 -24.70
C SER A 45 -8.70 -8.73 -24.35
N TRP A 46 -8.08 -7.87 -23.56
CA TRP A 46 -6.76 -8.13 -22.99
C TRP A 46 -6.89 -9.04 -21.76
N HIS A 47 -6.03 -10.05 -21.67
CA HIS A 47 -5.97 -10.95 -20.53
C HIS A 47 -4.52 -11.11 -20.07
N PRO A 48 -4.26 -11.18 -18.75
CA PRO A 48 -2.91 -11.35 -18.24
C PRO A 48 -2.35 -12.72 -18.61
N LYS A 49 -1.06 -12.78 -18.92
CA LYS A 49 -0.40 -14.02 -19.31
C LYS A 49 -0.24 -14.94 -18.09
N LEU A 50 -0.71 -16.18 -18.19
CA LEU A 50 -0.53 -17.16 -17.11
C LEU A 50 0.77 -17.92 -17.35
N THR A 51 1.90 -17.28 -17.11
CA THR A 51 3.22 -17.92 -17.29
C THR A 51 3.36 -19.11 -16.34
N LEU A 52 4.19 -20.11 -16.70
CA LEU A 52 4.35 -21.29 -15.85
C LEU A 52 4.92 -20.91 -14.47
N TYR A 53 5.78 -19.89 -14.38
CA TYR A 53 6.19 -19.28 -13.11
C TYR A 53 4.98 -18.83 -12.27
N ARG A 54 4.05 -18.06 -12.86
CA ARG A 54 2.86 -17.56 -12.16
C ARG A 54 1.91 -18.69 -11.75
N LEU A 55 1.78 -19.71 -12.60
CA LEU A 55 1.02 -20.92 -12.28
C LEU A 55 1.65 -21.68 -11.10
N LEU A 56 2.98 -21.82 -11.05
CA LEU A 56 3.68 -22.45 -9.92
C LEU A 56 3.48 -21.67 -8.62
N VAL A 57 3.51 -20.32 -8.66
CA VAL A 57 3.19 -19.47 -7.49
C VAL A 57 1.78 -19.79 -6.99
N ILE A 58 0.77 -19.78 -7.85
CA ILE A 58 -0.63 -20.09 -7.46
C ILE A 58 -0.78 -21.53 -6.95
N LEU A 59 -0.19 -22.52 -7.63
CA LEU A 59 -0.27 -23.92 -7.21
C LEU A 59 0.43 -24.16 -5.87
N SER A 60 1.52 -23.43 -5.59
CA SER A 60 2.23 -23.54 -4.32
C SER A 60 1.43 -22.95 -3.14
N THR A 61 0.72 -21.83 -3.31
CA THR A 61 -0.07 -21.22 -2.24
C THR A 61 -1.30 -22.07 -1.93
N VAL A 62 -1.97 -22.57 -2.96
CA VAL A 62 -3.06 -23.55 -2.84
C VAL A 62 -2.56 -24.85 -2.19
N GLY A 63 -1.43 -25.38 -2.64
CA GLY A 63 -0.85 -26.62 -2.14
C GLY A 63 -0.38 -26.53 -0.68
N LEU A 64 0.27 -25.44 -0.29
CA LEU A 64 0.71 -25.19 1.08
C LEU A 64 -0.49 -25.04 2.03
N ALA A 65 -1.55 -24.34 1.61
CA ALA A 65 -2.77 -24.23 2.38
C ALA A 65 -3.54 -25.56 2.50
N ALA A 66 -3.59 -26.36 1.42
CA ALA A 66 -4.18 -27.70 1.44
C ALA A 66 -3.40 -28.64 2.37
N ALA A 67 -2.07 -28.62 2.30
CA ALA A 67 -1.20 -29.40 3.20
C ALA A 67 -1.39 -28.98 4.66
N LYS A 68 -1.40 -27.67 4.96
CA LYS A 68 -1.66 -27.12 6.30
C LYS A 68 -3.04 -27.50 6.84
N THR A 69 -4.06 -27.50 5.97
CA THR A 69 -5.41 -27.94 6.32
C THR A 69 -5.43 -29.44 6.63
N ALA A 70 -4.82 -30.28 5.79
CA ALA A 70 -4.75 -31.73 6.00
C ALA A 70 -4.00 -32.09 7.29
N THR A 71 -2.84 -31.48 7.57
CA THR A 71 -2.10 -31.70 8.83
C THR A 71 -2.88 -31.23 10.06
N THR A 72 -3.66 -30.14 9.92
CA THR A 72 -4.56 -29.67 10.99
C THR A 72 -5.71 -30.66 11.24
N CYS A 73 -6.33 -31.20 10.18
CA CYS A 73 -7.38 -32.22 10.29
C CYS A 73 -6.89 -33.52 10.95
N LEU A 74 -5.62 -33.90 10.73
CA LEU A 74 -4.97 -35.03 11.39
C LEU A 74 -4.51 -34.74 12.84
N ASN A 75 -4.79 -33.54 13.37
CA ASN A 75 -4.33 -33.04 14.67
C ASN A 75 -2.79 -33.00 14.85
N LEU A 76 -2.02 -33.00 13.75
CA LEU A 76 -0.56 -32.96 13.76
C LEU A 76 -0.06 -31.51 13.86
N THR A 77 -0.35 -30.85 14.98
CA THR A 77 -0.07 -29.42 15.20
C THR A 77 1.40 -29.04 15.00
N PHE A 78 2.33 -29.82 15.56
CA PHE A 78 3.77 -29.62 15.36
C PHE A 78 4.16 -29.78 13.89
N ALA A 79 3.65 -30.79 13.18
CA ALA A 79 3.93 -30.98 11.77
C ALA A 79 3.38 -29.81 10.92
N SER A 80 2.20 -29.31 11.24
CA SER A 80 1.61 -28.13 10.58
C SER A 80 2.50 -26.89 10.72
N ILE A 81 3.04 -26.64 11.91
CA ILE A 81 3.96 -25.51 12.17
C ILE A 81 5.29 -25.72 11.42
N THR A 82 5.86 -26.93 11.49
CA THR A 82 7.11 -27.25 10.79
C THR A 82 6.97 -27.14 9.27
N VAL A 83 5.85 -27.60 8.70
CA VAL A 83 5.53 -27.44 7.27
C VAL A 83 5.37 -25.97 6.92
N GLU A 84 4.64 -25.18 7.72
CA GLU A 84 4.47 -23.73 7.49
C GLU A 84 5.82 -22.99 7.44
N TRP A 85 6.72 -23.24 8.39
CA TRP A 85 8.03 -22.59 8.43
C TRP A 85 8.99 -23.12 7.34
N ILE A 86 9.18 -24.44 7.24
CA ILE A 86 10.16 -25.00 6.30
C ILE A 86 9.68 -24.83 4.85
N LEU A 87 8.44 -25.21 4.55
CA LEU A 87 7.89 -25.06 3.20
C LEU A 87 7.73 -23.58 2.86
N GLY A 88 7.24 -22.74 3.78
CA GLY A 88 7.10 -21.31 3.57
C GLY A 88 8.42 -20.62 3.22
N VAL A 89 9.49 -20.85 4.01
CA VAL A 89 10.81 -20.26 3.75
C VAL A 89 11.43 -20.83 2.47
N ALA A 90 11.40 -22.16 2.27
CA ALA A 90 12.00 -22.78 1.08
C ALA A 90 11.30 -22.35 -0.23
N VAL A 91 9.96 -22.31 -0.23
CA VAL A 91 9.15 -21.88 -1.37
C VAL A 91 9.32 -20.38 -1.63
N PHE A 92 9.37 -19.55 -0.59
CA PHE A 92 9.66 -18.12 -0.73
C PHE A 92 11.05 -17.87 -1.35
N LEU A 93 12.09 -18.53 -0.84
CA LEU A 93 13.45 -18.42 -1.40
C LEU A 93 13.52 -18.91 -2.85
N PHE A 94 12.83 -20.02 -3.16
CA PHE A 94 12.75 -20.55 -4.52
C PHE A 94 12.11 -19.55 -5.50
N PHE A 95 10.95 -18.96 -5.17
CA PHE A 95 10.32 -17.96 -6.03
C PHE A 95 11.09 -16.63 -6.07
N HIS A 96 11.74 -16.24 -4.98
CA HIS A 96 12.60 -15.05 -4.99
C HIS A 96 13.77 -15.24 -5.98
N LEU A 97 14.44 -16.39 -5.96
CA LEU A 97 15.49 -16.73 -6.93
C LEU A 97 14.93 -16.76 -8.36
N LEU A 98 13.74 -17.35 -8.58
CA LEU A 98 13.10 -17.32 -9.90
C LEU A 98 12.76 -15.90 -10.37
N GLY A 99 12.30 -15.00 -9.49
CA GLY A 99 12.08 -13.59 -9.83
C GLY A 99 13.37 -12.87 -10.26
N VAL A 100 14.50 -13.15 -9.61
CA VAL A 100 15.82 -12.65 -10.05
C VAL A 100 16.22 -13.23 -11.41
N TYR A 101 15.83 -14.47 -11.74
CA TYR A 101 16.02 -15.03 -13.08
C TYR A 101 15.08 -14.44 -14.14
N GLU A 102 13.87 -14.03 -13.77
CA GLU A 102 12.94 -13.26 -14.63
C GLU A 102 13.57 -11.91 -15.00
N GLU A 103 14.04 -11.16 -14.00
CA GLU A 103 14.69 -9.85 -14.20
C GLU A 103 15.96 -9.92 -15.05
N THR A 104 16.75 -11.00 -14.95
CA THR A 104 18.00 -11.15 -15.72
C THR A 104 17.80 -11.63 -17.16
N SER A 105 16.58 -12.01 -17.57
CA SER A 105 16.25 -12.43 -18.94
C SER A 105 17.15 -13.59 -19.45
N ASN A 106 17.41 -14.57 -18.58
CA ASN A 106 18.28 -15.69 -18.93
C ASN A 106 17.62 -16.58 -19.99
N ARG A 107 18.28 -16.72 -21.15
CA ARG A 107 17.77 -17.45 -22.33
C ARG A 107 17.30 -18.87 -22.01
N TYR A 108 17.96 -19.57 -21.09
CA TYR A 108 17.63 -20.95 -20.69
C TYR A 108 16.27 -21.09 -19.98
N PHE A 109 15.81 -20.06 -19.27
CA PHE A 109 14.53 -20.08 -18.56
C PHE A 109 13.42 -19.30 -19.27
N THR A 110 13.64 -18.89 -20.53
CA THR A 110 12.61 -18.15 -21.29
C THR A 110 11.28 -18.89 -21.40
N TRP A 111 11.27 -20.22 -21.50
CA TRP A 111 10.05 -21.03 -21.49
C TRP A 111 9.23 -20.89 -20.19
N LEU A 112 9.87 -20.67 -19.04
CA LEU A 112 9.20 -20.56 -17.74
C LEU A 112 8.44 -19.22 -17.57
N PHE A 113 8.95 -18.17 -18.21
CA PHE A 113 8.45 -16.78 -18.08
C PHE A 113 7.73 -16.26 -19.33
N ASN A 114 8.08 -16.73 -20.53
CA ASN A 114 7.52 -16.25 -21.81
C ASN A 114 6.51 -17.19 -22.45
N ASP A 115 6.29 -18.39 -21.93
CA ASP A 115 5.24 -19.28 -22.44
C ASP A 115 3.91 -19.00 -21.74
N ASP A 116 2.79 -19.00 -22.46
CA ASP A 116 1.46 -18.77 -21.86
C ASP A 116 0.81 -20.10 -21.52
N SER A 117 0.67 -20.42 -20.24
CA SER A 117 0.04 -21.69 -19.81
C SER A 117 -1.42 -21.77 -20.22
N MET A 118 -2.07 -20.63 -20.52
CA MET A 118 -3.42 -20.61 -21.07
C MET A 118 -3.51 -21.33 -22.43
N ASP A 119 -2.46 -21.35 -23.25
CA ASP A 119 -2.48 -22.04 -24.54
C ASP A 119 -2.63 -23.55 -24.37
N TYR A 120 -1.92 -24.13 -23.39
CA TYR A 120 -2.07 -25.54 -23.01
C TYR A 120 -3.43 -25.83 -22.34
N LEU A 121 -3.93 -24.90 -21.52
CA LEU A 121 -5.26 -25.01 -20.92
C LEU A 121 -6.36 -25.02 -22.00
N TRP A 122 -6.29 -24.12 -22.97
CA TRP A 122 -7.22 -24.05 -24.09
C TRP A 122 -7.10 -25.28 -25.00
N ALA A 123 -5.88 -25.74 -25.32
CA ALA A 123 -5.68 -26.98 -26.09
C ALA A 123 -6.16 -28.24 -25.35
N LEU A 124 -6.26 -28.21 -24.01
CA LEU A 124 -6.90 -29.26 -23.21
C LEU A 124 -8.43 -29.13 -23.23
N LEU A 125 -8.96 -27.91 -23.10
CA LEU A 125 -10.40 -27.62 -23.10
C LEU A 125 -11.04 -27.85 -24.48
N GLU A 126 -10.34 -27.55 -25.57
CA GLU A 126 -10.79 -27.74 -26.96
C GLU A 126 -11.03 -29.22 -27.32
N LYS A 127 -10.50 -30.16 -26.53
CA LYS A 127 -10.84 -31.59 -26.63
C LYS A 127 -12.28 -31.90 -26.20
N TYR A 128 -12.94 -30.99 -25.48
CA TYR A 128 -14.32 -31.13 -25.04
C TYR A 128 -15.26 -30.35 -25.98
N PRO A 129 -16.26 -31.00 -26.59
CA PRO A 129 -17.13 -30.35 -27.56
C PRO A 129 -17.91 -29.19 -26.93
N GLY A 130 -17.83 -28.01 -27.55
CA GLY A 130 -18.50 -26.78 -27.11
C GLY A 130 -17.57 -25.70 -26.55
N PHE A 131 -16.30 -26.00 -26.25
CA PHE A 131 -15.33 -25.01 -25.82
C PHE A 131 -14.47 -24.51 -26.98
N TYR A 132 -14.73 -23.28 -27.44
CA TYR A 132 -13.90 -22.60 -28.43
C TYR A 132 -12.90 -21.67 -27.74
N ARG A 133 -11.64 -21.70 -28.17
CA ARG A 133 -10.60 -20.77 -27.68
C ARG A 133 -10.98 -19.33 -28.03
N PRO A 134 -11.11 -18.40 -27.06
CA PRO A 134 -11.36 -17.00 -27.34
C PRO A 134 -10.10 -16.34 -27.93
N PHE A 135 -10.28 -15.38 -28.83
CA PHE A 135 -9.19 -14.52 -29.29
C PHE A 135 -8.92 -13.42 -28.26
N TYR A 136 -7.73 -13.45 -27.64
CA TYR A 136 -7.27 -12.45 -26.67
C TYR A 136 -5.87 -11.93 -27.02
N ILE A 137 -5.52 -10.80 -26.41
CA ILE A 137 -4.16 -10.23 -26.43
C ILE A 137 -3.56 -10.39 -25.03
N SER A 138 -2.34 -10.93 -24.94
CA SER A 138 -1.57 -11.13 -23.69
C SER A 138 -0.26 -10.33 -23.64
N ASP A 139 -0.14 -9.29 -24.47
CA ASP A 139 1.03 -8.41 -24.50
C ASP A 139 1.13 -7.58 -23.22
N GLU A 140 2.22 -7.76 -22.46
CA GLU A 140 2.49 -7.05 -21.21
C GLU A 140 3.50 -5.91 -21.43
N ILE A 141 3.41 -4.87 -20.58
CA ILE A 141 4.40 -3.79 -20.56
C ILE A 141 5.69 -4.33 -19.93
N ASP A 142 6.83 -4.15 -20.59
CA ASP A 142 8.13 -4.47 -20.01
C ASP A 142 8.34 -3.63 -18.73
N PRO A 143 8.44 -4.24 -17.53
CA PRO A 143 8.60 -3.52 -16.27
C PRO A 143 9.88 -2.67 -16.24
N ARG A 144 10.90 -3.01 -17.04
CA ARG A 144 12.13 -2.21 -17.16
C ARG A 144 11.88 -0.82 -17.73
N LEU A 145 10.87 -0.67 -18.60
CA LEU A 145 10.45 0.64 -19.13
C LEU A 145 9.67 1.45 -18.09
N GLN A 146 9.06 0.79 -17.11
CA GLN A 146 8.26 1.43 -16.05
C GLN A 146 9.10 1.81 -14.82
N ALA A 147 10.26 1.17 -14.62
CA ALA A 147 11.15 1.33 -13.46
C ALA A 147 11.96 2.64 -13.39
N VAL A 148 11.70 3.63 -14.26
CA VAL A 148 12.48 4.89 -14.33
C VAL A 148 12.18 5.86 -13.16
N GLY A 149 11.25 5.51 -12.26
CA GLY A 149 10.96 6.28 -11.04
C GLY A 149 11.84 5.92 -9.85
N ILE A 150 12.41 6.92 -9.16
CA ILE A 150 13.23 6.76 -7.94
C ILE A 150 12.44 6.11 -6.77
N HIS A 151 11.11 6.18 -6.81
CA HIS A 151 10.23 5.60 -5.80
C HIS A 151 9.09 4.81 -6.47
N PRO A 152 8.73 3.61 -5.96
CA PRO A 152 7.58 2.87 -6.45
C PRO A 152 6.29 3.66 -6.16
N PRO A 153 5.39 3.87 -7.14
CA PRO A 153 4.19 4.65 -6.96
C PRO A 153 3.23 3.96 -5.98
N LEU A 154 2.50 4.75 -5.18
CA LEU A 154 1.48 4.20 -4.30
C LEU A 154 0.18 4.02 -5.08
N THR A 155 0.08 2.90 -5.79
CA THR A 155 -1.11 2.56 -6.59
C THR A 155 -2.29 2.14 -5.70
N GLY A 156 -3.51 2.28 -6.21
CA GLY A 156 -4.72 1.83 -5.50
C GLY A 156 -4.70 0.34 -5.18
N TYR A 157 -4.13 -0.48 -6.06
CA TYR A 157 -3.90 -1.91 -5.84
C TYR A 157 -3.03 -2.17 -4.59
N ARG A 158 -1.90 -1.47 -4.45
CA ARG A 158 -1.00 -1.60 -3.29
C ARG A 158 -1.68 -1.20 -1.97
N ILE A 159 -2.57 -0.20 -2.02
CA ILE A 159 -3.41 0.20 -0.87
C ILE A 159 -4.40 -0.94 -0.50
N ILE A 160 -5.07 -1.54 -1.48
CA ILE A 160 -6.00 -2.67 -1.25
C ILE A 160 -5.27 -3.87 -0.64
N ILE A 161 -4.13 -4.30 -1.19
CA ILE A 161 -3.33 -5.40 -0.63
C ILE A 161 -2.99 -5.11 0.83
N THR A 162 -2.46 -3.92 1.12
CA THR A 162 -2.04 -3.53 2.48
C THR A 162 -3.21 -3.58 3.45
N LEU A 163 -4.38 -3.07 3.04
CA LEU A 163 -5.59 -3.09 3.85
C LEU A 163 -6.11 -4.52 4.09
N VAL A 164 -6.13 -5.38 3.06
CA VAL A 164 -6.56 -6.78 3.19
C VAL A 164 -5.62 -7.56 4.10
N VAL A 165 -4.30 -7.43 3.93
CA VAL A 165 -3.30 -8.07 4.79
C VAL A 165 -3.45 -7.61 6.24
N ALA A 166 -3.68 -6.32 6.48
CA ALA A 166 -3.95 -5.80 7.82
C ALA A 166 -5.22 -6.40 8.43
N ILE A 167 -6.35 -6.38 7.71
CA ILE A 167 -7.63 -6.92 8.21
C ILE A 167 -7.52 -8.41 8.50
N VAL A 168 -6.98 -9.21 7.58
CA VAL A 168 -6.83 -10.67 7.76
C VAL A 168 -5.87 -10.99 8.92
N GLY A 169 -4.75 -10.27 9.03
CA GLY A 169 -3.80 -10.43 10.13
C GLY A 169 -4.41 -10.09 11.49
N LEU A 170 -5.19 -9.01 11.58
CA LEU A 170 -5.93 -8.62 12.77
C LEU A 170 -7.01 -9.65 13.14
N THR A 171 -7.79 -10.15 12.17
CA THR A 171 -8.81 -11.18 12.40
C THR A 171 -8.18 -12.49 12.89
N LYS A 172 -7.09 -12.96 12.24
CA LYS A 172 -6.32 -14.14 12.70
C LYS A 172 -5.83 -13.95 14.13
N SER A 173 -5.25 -12.79 14.44
CA SER A 173 -4.74 -12.46 15.77
C SER A 173 -5.85 -12.48 16.83
N ALA A 174 -6.99 -11.83 16.55
CA ALA A 174 -8.14 -11.80 17.47
C ALA A 174 -8.69 -13.21 17.77
N LEU A 175 -8.76 -14.08 16.77
CA LEU A 175 -9.20 -15.48 16.95
C LEU A 175 -8.20 -16.32 17.74
N LEU A 176 -6.89 -16.11 17.54
CA LEU A 176 -5.84 -16.76 18.34
C LEU A 176 -5.89 -16.31 19.81
N TYR A 177 -6.02 -15.00 20.07
CA TYR A 177 -6.19 -14.48 21.43
C TYR A 177 -7.50 -14.95 22.09
N GLY A 178 -8.57 -15.12 21.32
CA GLY A 178 -9.84 -15.71 21.79
C GLY A 178 -9.79 -17.22 22.09
N GLN A 179 -8.61 -17.85 22.09
CA GLN A 179 -8.41 -19.29 22.25
C GLN A 179 -9.16 -20.15 21.21
N LYS A 180 -9.33 -19.62 20.00
CA LYS A 180 -10.03 -20.28 18.89
C LYS A 180 -9.10 -20.64 17.72
N PRO A 181 -8.09 -21.51 17.92
CA PRO A 181 -7.09 -21.80 16.89
C PRO A 181 -7.71 -22.43 15.63
N LYS A 182 -8.76 -23.25 15.77
CA LYS A 182 -9.46 -23.85 14.62
C LYS A 182 -10.12 -22.77 13.73
N GLU A 183 -10.82 -21.80 14.31
CA GLU A 183 -11.42 -20.69 13.56
C GLU A 183 -10.32 -19.82 12.91
N ALA A 184 -9.21 -19.56 13.61
CA ALA A 184 -8.07 -18.82 13.06
C ALA A 184 -7.45 -19.52 11.83
N THR A 185 -7.24 -20.84 11.88
CA THR A 185 -6.76 -21.63 10.74
C THR A 185 -7.78 -21.65 9.59
N THR A 186 -9.09 -21.68 9.87
CA THR A 186 -10.12 -21.60 8.83
C THR A 186 -10.11 -20.24 8.13
N VAL A 187 -10.02 -19.13 8.87
CA VAL A 187 -9.86 -17.78 8.27
C VAL A 187 -8.59 -17.71 7.44
N GLU A 188 -7.47 -18.21 7.96
CA GLU A 188 -6.21 -18.25 7.23
C GLU A 188 -6.29 -19.07 5.93
N CYS A 189 -6.97 -20.22 5.93
CA CYS A 189 -7.13 -21.03 4.71
C CYS A 189 -8.07 -20.35 3.70
N VAL A 190 -9.25 -19.90 4.12
CA VAL A 190 -10.26 -19.31 3.21
C VAL A 190 -9.78 -17.98 2.63
N PHE A 191 -9.31 -17.07 3.49
CA PHE A 191 -8.85 -15.75 3.06
C PHE A 191 -7.46 -15.85 2.40
N GLY A 192 -6.57 -16.68 2.95
CA GLY A 192 -5.22 -16.91 2.41
C GLY A 192 -5.22 -17.57 1.04
N VAL A 193 -6.08 -18.55 0.77
CA VAL A 193 -6.17 -19.14 -0.58
C VAL A 193 -6.98 -18.24 -1.49
N GLY A 194 -8.25 -17.98 -1.15
CA GLY A 194 -9.18 -17.32 -2.07
C GLY A 194 -8.79 -15.87 -2.38
N ILE A 195 -8.52 -15.08 -1.35
CA ILE A 195 -8.28 -13.63 -1.52
C ILE A 195 -6.85 -13.36 -1.98
N VAL A 196 -5.83 -14.07 -1.48
CA VAL A 196 -4.45 -13.85 -2.00
C VAL A 196 -4.35 -14.30 -3.45
N THR A 197 -4.97 -15.43 -3.84
CA THR A 197 -5.00 -15.86 -5.26
C THR A 197 -5.77 -14.85 -6.11
N GLY A 198 -6.93 -14.37 -5.65
CA GLY A 198 -7.71 -13.34 -6.36
C GLY A 198 -6.97 -12.00 -6.49
N LEU A 199 -6.29 -11.54 -5.43
CA LEU A 199 -5.45 -10.35 -5.46
C LEU A 199 -4.22 -10.53 -6.35
N TYR A 200 -3.58 -11.70 -6.33
CA TYR A 200 -2.46 -12.03 -7.21
C TYR A 200 -2.87 -11.95 -8.68
N TRP A 201 -3.99 -12.59 -9.05
CA TRP A 201 -4.60 -12.49 -10.37
C TRP A 201 -4.94 -11.05 -10.77
N LEU A 202 -5.50 -10.26 -9.84
CA LEU A 202 -5.77 -8.84 -10.04
C LEU A 202 -4.47 -8.06 -10.26
N GLY A 203 -3.40 -8.38 -9.53
CA GLY A 203 -2.07 -7.79 -9.68
C GLY A 203 -1.43 -8.05 -11.04
N LEU A 204 -1.76 -9.14 -11.72
CA LEU A 204 -1.30 -9.38 -13.10
C LEU A 204 -1.85 -8.34 -14.09
N TYR A 205 -2.90 -7.58 -13.74
CA TYR A 205 -3.35 -6.44 -14.55
C TYR A 205 -2.50 -5.17 -14.36
N GLU A 206 -1.56 -5.12 -13.38
CA GLU A 206 -0.63 -3.99 -13.20
C GLU A 206 0.33 -3.84 -14.40
N SER A 207 0.69 -4.95 -15.07
CA SER A 207 1.51 -4.97 -16.30
C SER A 207 0.70 -4.81 -17.60
N SER A 208 -0.59 -4.49 -17.53
CA SER A 208 -1.49 -4.45 -18.69
C SER A 208 -1.18 -3.32 -19.70
N SER A 209 -0.83 -3.69 -20.93
CA SER A 209 -0.59 -2.75 -22.05
C SER A 209 -1.82 -1.91 -22.41
N THR A 210 -3.02 -2.46 -22.24
CA THR A 210 -4.30 -1.78 -22.52
C THR A 210 -4.79 -0.90 -21.37
N LYS A 211 -4.06 -0.84 -20.25
CA LYS A 211 -4.36 -0.01 -19.07
C LYS A 211 -5.75 -0.27 -18.49
N VAL A 212 -6.15 -1.53 -18.40
CA VAL A 212 -7.43 -1.93 -17.77
C VAL A 212 -7.43 -1.45 -16.31
N TYR A 213 -8.47 -0.73 -15.89
CA TYR A 213 -8.58 -0.08 -14.57
C TYR A 213 -7.42 0.89 -14.23
N PRO A 214 -7.23 1.98 -14.99
CA PRO A 214 -6.07 2.88 -14.81
C PRO A 214 -6.07 3.60 -13.44
N ARG A 215 -7.25 3.78 -12.83
CA ARG A 215 -7.36 4.30 -11.45
C ARG A 215 -6.77 3.36 -10.39
N LEU A 216 -6.79 2.06 -10.63
CA LEU A 216 -6.32 1.07 -9.66
C LEU A 216 -4.79 0.90 -9.74
N PHE A 217 -4.24 0.87 -10.96
CA PHE A 217 -2.83 0.51 -11.21
C PHE A 217 -1.90 1.67 -11.62
N HIS A 218 -2.43 2.81 -12.10
CA HIS A 218 -1.58 3.87 -12.69
C HIS A 218 -1.75 5.25 -12.06
N VAL A 219 -2.82 5.48 -11.29
CA VAL A 219 -2.93 6.69 -10.47
C VAL A 219 -2.04 6.52 -9.24
N ASP A 220 -1.02 7.37 -9.14
CA ASP A 220 -0.20 7.47 -7.93
C ASP A 220 -0.94 8.28 -6.86
N TYR A 221 -1.30 7.62 -5.76
CA TYR A 221 -1.95 8.23 -4.61
C TYR A 221 -0.95 8.86 -3.63
N SER A 222 0.36 8.88 -3.94
CA SER A 222 1.37 9.54 -3.10
C SER A 222 1.06 11.02 -2.82
N GLY A 223 0.46 11.75 -3.76
CA GLY A 223 0.01 13.13 -3.56
C GLY A 223 -1.20 13.26 -2.61
N VAL A 224 -1.97 12.19 -2.42
CA VAL A 224 -3.13 12.11 -1.52
C VAL A 224 -2.73 11.59 -0.13
N LEU A 225 -1.52 11.01 0.00
CA LEU A 225 -0.99 10.48 1.25
C LEU A 225 -1.13 11.36 2.50
N PRO A 226 -0.95 12.70 2.52
CA PRO A 226 -1.08 13.46 3.77
C PRO A 226 -2.42 13.20 4.50
N TYR A 227 -3.52 13.05 3.75
CA TYR A 227 -4.83 12.69 4.31
C TYR A 227 -4.89 11.21 4.75
N PHE A 228 -4.28 10.30 4.00
CA PHE A 228 -4.20 8.89 4.36
C PHE A 228 -3.28 8.64 5.55
N THR A 229 -2.17 9.36 5.72
CA THR A 229 -1.27 9.25 6.87
C THR A 229 -1.94 9.75 8.13
N GLU A 230 -2.71 10.85 8.07
CA GLU A 230 -3.53 11.30 9.20
C GLU A 230 -4.61 10.26 9.54
N THR A 231 -5.30 9.71 8.53
CA THR A 231 -6.32 8.67 8.71
C THR A 231 -5.71 7.36 9.27
N LEU A 232 -4.54 6.95 8.79
CA LEU A 232 -3.82 5.75 9.23
C LEU A 232 -3.26 5.93 10.64
N VAL A 233 -2.77 7.12 11.00
CA VAL A 233 -2.37 7.44 12.38
C VAL A 233 -3.57 7.38 13.31
N VAL A 234 -4.72 7.94 12.93
CA VAL A 234 -5.96 7.84 13.72
C VAL A 234 -6.43 6.39 13.82
N LEU A 235 -6.41 5.63 12.72
CA LEU A 235 -6.76 4.21 12.70
C LEU A 235 -5.83 3.38 13.60
N LEU A 236 -4.52 3.64 13.55
CA LEU A 236 -3.51 2.99 14.41
C LEU A 236 -3.70 3.37 15.89
N HIS A 237 -4.10 4.60 16.20
CA HIS A 237 -4.47 4.99 17.57
C HIS A 237 -5.75 4.29 18.03
N LEU A 238 -6.77 4.18 17.17
CA LEU A 238 -8.00 3.43 17.47
C LEU A 238 -7.70 1.93 17.69
N PHE A 239 -6.82 1.33 16.88
CA PHE A 239 -6.33 -0.03 17.11
C PHE A 239 -5.51 -0.16 18.40
N GLY A 240 -4.66 0.81 18.73
CA GLY A 240 -3.93 0.84 19.99
C GLY A 240 -4.85 0.93 21.21
N LEU A 241 -5.91 1.74 21.14
CA LEU A 241 -6.95 1.83 22.17
C LEU A 241 -7.75 0.52 22.30
N LEU A 242 -8.17 -0.07 21.17
CA LEU A 242 -8.86 -1.37 21.15
C LEU A 242 -7.98 -2.48 21.75
N PHE A 243 -6.72 -2.58 21.33
CA PHE A 243 -5.75 -3.54 21.85
C PHE A 243 -5.52 -3.37 23.35
N TYR A 244 -5.34 -2.12 23.81
CA TYR A 244 -5.16 -1.83 25.23
C TYR A 244 -6.40 -2.21 26.06
N SER A 245 -7.60 -1.89 25.57
CA SER A 245 -8.86 -2.25 26.25
C SER A 245 -9.11 -3.76 26.30
N ALA A 246 -8.73 -4.51 25.26
CA ALA A 246 -8.78 -5.96 25.26
C ALA A 246 -7.78 -6.56 26.26
N LEU A 247 -6.57 -5.98 26.36
CA LEU A 247 -5.54 -6.42 27.29
C LEU A 247 -5.93 -6.17 28.76
N THR A 248 -6.47 -5.00 29.09
CA THR A 248 -6.97 -4.74 30.46
C THR A 248 -8.15 -5.63 30.81
N TYR A 249 -9.07 -5.87 29.89
CA TYR A 249 -10.20 -6.79 30.10
C TYR A 249 -9.73 -8.25 30.31
N GLY A 250 -8.75 -8.70 29.53
CA GLY A 250 -8.15 -10.04 29.69
C GLY A 250 -7.46 -10.22 31.05
N LEU A 251 -6.70 -9.22 31.51
CA LEU A 251 -6.07 -9.25 32.83
C LEU A 251 -7.11 -9.19 33.97
N TYR A 252 -8.21 -8.45 33.80
CA TYR A 252 -9.34 -8.44 34.74
C TYR A 252 -9.95 -9.84 34.88
N LEU A 253 -10.23 -10.52 33.76
CA LEU A 253 -10.73 -11.91 33.79
C LEU A 253 -9.74 -12.89 34.44
N ALA A 254 -8.44 -12.76 34.16
CA ALA A 254 -7.42 -13.60 34.80
C ALA A 254 -7.39 -13.38 36.33
N ALA A 255 -7.47 -12.13 36.78
CA ALA A 255 -7.51 -11.79 38.20
C ALA A 255 -8.76 -12.33 38.92
N THR A 256 -9.95 -12.26 38.29
CA THR A 256 -11.17 -12.82 38.89
C THR A 256 -11.12 -14.35 38.96
N MET A 257 -10.53 -15.04 37.99
CA MET A 257 -10.31 -16.49 38.03
C MET A 257 -9.36 -16.89 39.18
N LEU A 258 -8.22 -16.21 39.32
CA LEU A 258 -7.26 -16.42 40.43
C LEU A 258 -7.86 -16.13 41.81
N ALA A 259 -8.71 -15.11 41.92
CA ALA A 259 -9.44 -14.81 43.15
C ALA A 259 -10.47 -15.92 43.47
N SER A 260 -11.17 -16.44 42.45
CA SER A 260 -12.16 -17.51 42.66
C SER A 260 -11.55 -18.84 43.11
N SER A 261 -10.38 -19.22 42.58
CA SER A 261 -9.71 -20.46 42.98
C SER A 261 -9.16 -20.40 44.41
N SER A 262 -8.52 -19.28 44.78
CA SER A 262 -8.01 -19.07 46.14
C SER A 262 -9.13 -18.93 47.18
N MET A 263 -10.32 -18.47 46.78
CA MET A 263 -11.48 -18.44 47.66
C MET A 263 -12.05 -19.84 47.96
N PHE A 264 -11.90 -20.81 47.05
CA PHE A 264 -12.40 -22.18 47.25
C PHE A 264 -11.57 -22.99 48.26
N GLU A 265 -10.29 -22.65 48.46
CA GLU A 265 -9.44 -23.25 49.50
C GLU A 265 -9.64 -22.62 50.89
N ALA A 266 -10.33 -21.48 50.97
CA ALA A 266 -10.59 -20.75 52.22
C ALA A 266 -11.76 -21.36 53.03
N ARG A 267 -11.47 -22.55 53.60
CA ARG A 267 -12.19 -23.34 54.61
C ARG A 267 -13.28 -22.63 55.45
N GLU A 268 -14.38 -23.34 55.69
CA GLU A 268 -15.69 -22.96 56.28
C GLU A 268 -15.75 -22.24 57.66
N GLY A 269 -14.65 -21.72 58.20
CA GLY A 269 -14.57 -21.25 59.60
C GLY A 269 -15.11 -19.85 59.89
N GLU A 270 -14.78 -18.84 59.08
CA GLU A 270 -14.93 -17.43 59.48
C GLU A 270 -15.37 -16.48 58.35
N GLY A 271 -16.38 -15.65 58.62
CA GLY A 271 -16.45 -14.26 58.12
C GLY A 271 -16.53 -14.03 56.61
N LEU A 272 -16.96 -15.01 55.81
CA LEU A 272 -17.01 -14.98 54.33
C LEU A 272 -17.43 -13.62 53.70
N PRO A 273 -18.53 -12.95 54.10
CA PRO A 273 -18.98 -11.74 53.40
C PRO A 273 -18.03 -10.54 53.51
N LYS A 274 -17.24 -10.44 54.60
CA LYS A 274 -16.40 -9.25 54.82
C LYS A 274 -15.16 -9.27 53.91
N ARG A 275 -14.50 -10.44 53.81
CA ARG A 275 -13.37 -10.67 52.88
C ARG A 275 -13.76 -10.45 51.42
N LEU A 276 -14.98 -10.85 51.02
CA LEU A 276 -15.46 -10.67 49.65
C LEU A 276 -15.58 -9.19 49.28
N VAL A 277 -16.11 -8.36 50.20
CA VAL A 277 -16.20 -6.90 50.00
C VAL A 277 -14.81 -6.28 49.90
N ASP A 278 -13.87 -6.64 50.78
CA ASP A 278 -12.51 -6.09 50.75
C ASP A 278 -11.77 -6.43 49.44
N ILE A 279 -11.90 -7.67 48.94
CA ILE A 279 -11.32 -8.12 47.66
C ILE A 279 -11.95 -7.37 46.48
N ILE A 280 -13.28 -7.20 46.47
CA ILE A 280 -13.98 -6.43 45.43
C ILE A 280 -13.54 -4.96 45.45
N VAL A 281 -13.49 -4.32 46.62
CA VAL A 281 -13.09 -2.91 46.76
C VAL A 281 -11.64 -2.71 46.31
N LEU A 282 -10.71 -3.56 46.76
CA LEU A 282 -9.31 -3.48 46.36
C LEU A 282 -9.14 -3.67 44.84
N SER A 283 -9.87 -4.63 44.26
CA SER A 283 -9.90 -4.86 42.82
C SER A 283 -10.42 -3.62 42.07
N THR A 284 -11.56 -3.05 42.47
CA THR A 284 -12.13 -1.86 41.80
C THR A 284 -11.19 -0.65 41.85
N VAL A 285 -10.50 -0.42 42.99
CA VAL A 285 -9.54 0.68 43.15
C VAL A 285 -8.29 0.46 42.30
N PHE A 286 -7.74 -0.76 42.28
CA PHE A 286 -6.55 -1.09 41.48
C PHE A 286 -6.84 -1.01 39.96
N TRP A 287 -7.97 -1.53 39.51
CA TRP A 287 -8.39 -1.42 38.10
C TRP A 287 -8.71 0.02 37.70
N GLY A 288 -9.42 0.78 38.54
CA GLY A 288 -9.71 2.19 38.28
C GLY A 288 -8.45 3.03 38.13
N THR A 289 -7.45 2.84 38.99
CA THR A 289 -6.17 3.58 38.92
C THR A 289 -5.35 3.21 37.69
N ILE A 290 -5.27 1.92 37.32
CA ILE A 290 -4.62 1.49 36.06
C ILE A 290 -5.32 2.10 34.84
N SER A 291 -6.65 2.07 34.78
CA SER A 291 -7.41 2.67 33.66
C SER A 291 -7.21 4.18 33.55
N PHE A 292 -7.15 4.91 34.69
CA PHE A 292 -6.86 6.35 34.69
C PHE A 292 -5.43 6.66 34.23
N LEU A 293 -4.43 5.89 34.67
CA LEU A 293 -3.04 6.07 34.23
C LEU A 293 -2.88 5.76 32.73
N ALA A 294 -3.57 4.74 32.23
CA ALA A 294 -3.61 4.43 30.80
C ALA A 294 -4.23 5.55 29.96
N LEU A 295 -5.40 6.07 30.38
CA LEU A 295 -6.06 7.19 29.73
C LEU A 295 -5.19 8.45 29.75
N GLY A 296 -4.54 8.74 30.88
CA GLY A 296 -3.59 9.84 31.02
C GLY A 296 -2.37 9.68 30.11
N SER A 297 -1.84 8.46 29.97
CA SER A 297 -0.72 8.14 29.10
C SER A 297 -1.06 8.30 27.61
N THR A 298 -2.22 7.79 27.15
CA THR A 298 -2.66 7.95 25.75
C THR A 298 -2.98 9.41 25.42
N MET A 299 -3.65 10.14 26.33
CA MET A 299 -3.92 11.57 26.18
C MET A 299 -2.62 12.39 26.19
N GLY A 300 -1.64 11.99 27.00
CA GLY A 300 -0.30 12.57 27.07
C GLY A 300 0.51 12.34 25.79
N ALA A 301 0.50 11.12 25.25
CA ALA A 301 1.11 10.79 23.97
C ALA A 301 0.47 11.59 22.82
N PHE A 302 -0.87 11.70 22.80
CA PHE A 302 -1.59 12.51 21.82
C PHE A 302 -1.25 14.00 21.93
N LEU A 303 -1.18 14.56 23.15
CA LEU A 303 -0.73 15.93 23.40
C LEU A 303 0.74 16.15 23.02
N LEU A 304 1.60 15.14 23.19
CA LEU A 304 3.02 15.21 22.84
C LEU A 304 3.21 15.14 21.32
N LEU A 305 2.49 14.27 20.61
CA LEU A 305 2.44 14.24 19.15
C LEU A 305 1.87 15.55 18.57
N TYR A 306 0.78 16.07 19.16
CA TYR A 306 0.23 17.37 18.80
C TYR A 306 1.22 18.51 19.04
N ARG A 307 1.96 18.49 20.17
CA ARG A 307 3.02 19.49 20.45
C ARG A 307 4.26 19.33 19.56
N LEU A 308 4.63 18.11 19.14
CA LEU A 308 5.68 17.90 18.14
C LEU A 308 5.22 18.48 16.81
N GLY A 309 4.04 18.10 16.31
CA GLY A 309 3.45 18.67 15.07
C GLY A 309 3.34 20.19 15.11
N TRP A 310 3.05 20.76 16.28
CA TRP A 310 3.03 22.22 16.50
C TRP A 310 4.44 22.85 16.53
N ARG A 311 5.45 22.18 17.11
CA ARG A 311 6.85 22.62 17.04
C ARG A 311 7.39 22.57 15.61
N TYR A 312 7.00 21.58 14.82
CA TYR A 312 7.30 21.50 13.39
C TYR A 312 6.44 22.44 12.52
N ARG A 313 6.05 23.61 13.04
CA ARG A 313 5.36 24.69 12.32
C ARG A 313 6.13 25.29 11.13
N ALA A 314 7.44 25.03 11.04
CA ALA A 314 8.25 25.35 9.86
C ALA A 314 8.12 24.32 8.72
N SER A 315 7.58 23.13 8.99
CA SER A 315 7.28 22.11 7.97
C SER A 315 5.94 22.39 7.28
N ARG A 316 5.75 21.84 6.07
CA ARG A 316 4.50 21.99 5.29
C ARG A 316 3.27 21.47 6.05
N LEU A 317 3.43 20.52 6.98
CA LEU A 317 2.36 19.97 7.82
C LEU A 317 1.76 21.04 8.76
N GLY A 318 2.59 21.86 9.39
CA GLY A 318 2.13 22.93 10.29
C GLY A 318 1.36 24.04 9.57
N GLN A 319 1.66 24.28 8.29
CA GLN A 319 0.90 25.19 7.43
C GLN A 319 -0.46 24.61 7.00
N PHE A 320 -0.59 23.29 7.00
CA PHE A 320 -1.83 22.58 6.65
C PHE A 320 -2.82 22.55 7.83
N ILE A 321 -2.35 22.23 9.04
CA ILE A 321 -3.19 22.27 10.27
C ILE A 321 -3.81 23.67 10.47
N ALA A 322 -3.09 24.74 10.15
CA ALA A 322 -3.59 26.11 10.19
C ALA A 322 -4.71 26.44 9.16
N ARG A 323 -4.99 25.55 8.20
CA ARG A 323 -6.05 25.69 7.18
C ARG A 323 -7.32 24.89 7.48
N LEU A 324 -7.32 24.02 8.48
CA LEU A 324 -8.50 23.22 8.83
C LEU A 324 -9.68 24.14 9.26
N PRO A 325 -10.91 23.90 8.75
CA PRO A 325 -12.03 24.84 8.92
C PRO A 325 -12.43 25.06 10.39
N GLY A 326 -12.34 24.04 11.25
CA GLY A 326 -12.63 24.18 12.69
C GLY A 326 -11.61 25.05 13.44
N ILE A 327 -10.32 24.96 13.09
CA ILE A 327 -9.26 25.80 13.70
C ILE A 327 -9.40 27.24 13.21
N ARG A 328 -9.82 27.45 11.96
CA ARG A 328 -10.20 28.77 11.44
C ARG A 328 -11.32 29.40 12.27
N SER A 329 -12.36 28.67 12.66
CA SER A 329 -13.43 29.21 13.51
C SER A 329 -12.92 29.72 14.86
N ILE A 330 -12.05 28.96 15.54
CA ILE A 330 -11.47 29.36 16.83
C ILE A 330 -10.56 30.58 16.70
N LEU A 331 -9.71 30.63 15.66
CA LEU A 331 -8.88 31.80 15.37
C LEU A 331 -9.69 33.02 14.90
N TYR A 332 -10.80 32.82 14.19
CA TYR A 332 -11.68 33.88 13.71
C TYR A 332 -12.51 34.48 14.86
N LEU A 333 -13.01 33.67 15.82
CA LEU A 333 -13.54 34.18 17.08
C LEU A 333 -12.47 34.97 17.85
N ARG A 334 -11.26 34.42 18.02
CA ARG A 334 -10.18 35.13 18.70
C ARG A 334 -9.78 36.45 18.00
N HIS A 335 -9.91 36.55 16.68
CA HIS A 335 -9.57 37.79 15.96
C HIS A 335 -10.74 38.78 15.88
N LYS A 336 -11.99 38.31 15.91
CA LYS A 336 -13.21 39.14 15.82
C LYS A 336 -13.67 39.71 17.17
N TYR A 337 -13.32 39.06 18.28
CA TYR A 337 -13.70 39.48 19.65
C TYR A 337 -12.55 40.06 20.48
N TRP A 338 -11.33 40.16 19.93
CA TRP A 338 -10.19 40.79 20.60
C TRP A 338 -9.78 42.05 19.84
N LEU A 339 -10.31 43.19 20.29
CA LEU A 339 -10.07 44.52 19.73
C LEU A 339 -8.57 44.90 19.84
N PRO A 340 -7.85 45.11 18.72
CA PRO A 340 -6.56 45.78 18.75
C PRO A 340 -6.82 47.28 18.83
N SER A 341 -6.49 47.89 19.97
CA SER A 341 -6.42 49.35 20.08
C SER A 341 -5.23 49.88 19.24
N ARG A 342 -5.49 50.95 18.48
CA ARG A 342 -4.56 51.74 17.64
C ARG A 342 -4.19 51.18 16.25
N ALA A 343 -4.83 51.78 15.24
CA ALA A 343 -4.27 52.05 13.91
C ALA A 343 -3.27 53.25 13.98
N PRO A 344 -2.64 53.76 12.90
CA PRO A 344 -2.75 53.45 11.46
C PRO A 344 -1.33 53.26 10.80
N LEU A 345 -1.00 53.42 9.50
CA LEU A 345 -1.71 53.77 8.24
C LEU A 345 -0.87 53.28 7.02
N ARG A 346 -1.45 52.56 6.04
CA ARG A 346 -1.16 52.66 4.57
C ARG A 346 -1.87 51.56 3.74
N PRO A 347 -2.64 51.89 2.69
CA PRO A 347 -3.19 50.92 1.75
C PRO A 347 -2.22 50.61 0.58
N ARG A 348 -2.27 49.38 0.04
CA ARG A 348 -1.66 49.02 -1.27
C ARG A 348 -2.74 48.41 -2.20
N PRO A 349 -2.75 48.73 -3.50
CA PRO A 349 -3.89 48.45 -4.37
C PRO A 349 -3.90 47.00 -4.89
N ARG A 350 -4.97 46.25 -4.59
CA ARG A 350 -5.22 44.90 -5.16
C ARG A 350 -5.99 44.91 -6.49
N PHE A 351 -6.42 46.08 -6.98
CA PHE A 351 -7.28 46.21 -8.15
C PHE A 351 -6.62 45.89 -9.51
N PHE A 352 -5.29 45.83 -9.60
CA PHE A 352 -4.59 45.65 -10.87
C PHE A 352 -4.67 44.23 -11.47
N TYR A 353 -4.93 43.20 -10.66
CA TYR A 353 -4.96 41.82 -11.14
C TYR A 353 -6.30 41.43 -11.79
N LEU A 354 -7.42 42.01 -11.35
CA LEU A 354 -8.75 41.63 -11.85
C LEU A 354 -8.95 42.07 -13.32
N LYS A 355 -8.45 43.26 -13.70
CA LYS A 355 -8.59 43.81 -15.05
C LYS A 355 -7.89 42.96 -16.13
N ARG A 356 -6.76 42.31 -15.80
CA ARG A 356 -6.02 41.44 -16.74
C ARG A 356 -6.70 40.10 -17.00
N LEU A 357 -7.59 39.66 -16.11
CA LEU A 357 -8.24 38.35 -16.21
C LEU A 357 -9.50 38.42 -17.08
N ILE A 358 -10.23 39.54 -17.05
CA ILE A 358 -11.41 39.80 -17.88
C ILE A 358 -11.03 39.92 -19.38
N ILE A 359 -9.95 40.64 -19.69
CA ILE A 359 -9.50 40.86 -21.09
C ILE A 359 -9.09 39.55 -21.78
N ARG A 360 -8.69 38.50 -21.05
CA ARG A 360 -8.35 37.20 -21.64
C ARG A 360 -9.56 36.30 -21.93
N GLN A 361 -10.77 36.70 -21.55
CA GLN A 361 -11.99 35.92 -21.80
C GLN A 361 -12.84 36.45 -22.96
N SER A 362 -12.52 37.62 -23.53
CA SER A 362 -13.21 38.16 -24.71
C SER A 362 -12.73 37.58 -26.05
N ASP A 363 -11.52 37.04 -26.10
CA ASP A 363 -10.83 36.73 -27.36
C ASP A 363 -10.94 35.23 -27.74
N PHE A 364 -12.16 34.71 -27.77
CA PHE A 364 -12.44 33.37 -28.33
C PHE A 364 -12.90 33.49 -29.79
N PRO A 365 -12.15 32.95 -30.78
CA PRO A 365 -12.56 32.98 -32.18
C PRO A 365 -13.73 32.01 -32.43
N SER A 366 -14.77 32.50 -33.10
CA SER A 366 -15.96 31.71 -33.45
C SER A 366 -15.69 30.71 -34.59
N PRO A 367 -16.17 29.46 -34.50
CA PRO A 367 -15.99 28.47 -35.57
C PRO A 367 -17.15 28.52 -36.56
N PHE A 368 -16.97 29.18 -37.71
CA PHE A 368 -17.85 29.02 -38.87
C PHE A 368 -17.03 28.73 -40.14
N PRO A 369 -17.25 27.58 -40.81
CA PRO A 369 -16.63 27.31 -42.10
C PRO A 369 -17.32 28.13 -43.20
N ARG A 370 -16.55 28.86 -44.01
CA ARG A 370 -17.06 29.48 -45.24
C ARG A 370 -17.15 28.41 -46.33
N PHE A 371 -18.34 28.21 -46.89
CA PHE A 371 -18.49 27.51 -48.16
C PHE A 371 -18.11 28.41 -49.34
N PRO A 372 -17.49 27.88 -50.41
CA PRO A 372 -17.26 28.63 -51.64
C PRO A 372 -18.53 28.68 -52.49
N THR A 373 -18.91 29.87 -52.94
CA THR A 373 -19.86 30.07 -54.03
C THR A 373 -19.17 29.88 -55.38
N ARG A 374 -19.90 29.35 -56.36
CA ARG A 374 -19.50 29.30 -57.77
C ARG A 374 -19.50 30.68 -58.42
#